data_AF-A0A8H3PG25-F1
#
_entry.id   AF-A0A8H3PG25-F1
#
_cell.length_a   1.000
_cell.length_b   1.000
_cell.length_c   1.000
_cell.angle_alpha   90.00
_cell.angle_beta   90.00
_cell.angle_gamma   90.00
#
_symmetry.space_group_name_H-M   'P 1'
#
loop_
_entity.id
_entity.type
_entity.pdbx_description
1 polymer ?
#
loop_
_entity_poly.entity_id
_entity_poly.type
_entity_poly.pdbx_seq_one_letter_code
_entity_poly.pdbx_strand_id
1 'polypeptide(L)'
;MADNISSAAFSGDRNQGFQLAYNSGRVDVNYHTSRSAQEHKPRPCSTVPFRRDDDFVYRDTLDEIHARCAQPAARVALVGLGGSQLAIQYSYQVRDSLSDTWVFWVHASSKARIEEGYQRIAEATRLPERDNPKVDILQLVRAWLCDESNGRWVMIVDNADHSSVLSNLVGDILPESSNGSVLITSRSREAAFELVGEDEKILKVKPMSERYALALFRKKLKGEDNEGEVLELLRNLDYMPLAISQAAAYIRQQAPRVTVSKYLKDFRRSEKDRASLLNNAVRDRRRDGKASNSVLATWQISFDYIQTDQSSAARLLSLMSFFDRHGIPEELIMSQYKKDDNIMDFEEDIEVLRNYSLVALRIENNVFEMHCLVQFATRKWLEQRQELKR
;
A
#
# COMPACT_ATOMS: atom_id res chain seq x y z
N MET A 1 45.71 -40.76 50.15
CA MET A 1 45.42 -41.68 49.02
C MET A 1 43.97 -41.48 48.67
N ALA A 2 43.53 -41.18 47.46
CA ALA A 2 44.13 -40.62 46.26
C ALA A 2 42.95 -39.97 45.52
N ASP A 3 43.19 -38.89 44.77
CA ASP A 3 42.18 -38.22 43.97
C ASP A 3 41.50 -39.20 43.00
N ASN A 4 40.17 -39.25 43.01
CA ASN A 4 39.41 -39.85 41.92
C ASN A 4 38.75 -38.74 41.12
N ILE A 5 39.57 -38.03 40.35
CA ILE A 5 39.09 -37.24 39.23
C ILE A 5 38.71 -38.22 38.12
N SER A 6 37.41 -38.31 37.83
CA SER A 6 36.92 -39.02 36.64
C SER A 6 36.61 -37.98 35.58
N SER A 7 37.40 -37.91 34.51
CA SER A 7 37.06 -37.13 33.33
C SER A 7 36.85 -38.05 32.13
N ALA A 8 35.79 -37.80 31.38
CA ALA A 8 35.59 -38.33 30.04
C ALA A 8 35.10 -37.15 29.19
N ALA A 9 35.91 -36.77 28.20
CA ALA A 9 35.55 -35.76 27.21
C ALA A 9 35.47 -36.44 25.85
N PHE A 10 34.45 -36.08 25.08
CA PHE A 10 34.27 -36.52 23.71
C PHE A 10 34.18 -35.29 22.81
N SER A 11 35.02 -35.22 21.79
CA SER A 11 34.99 -34.17 20.77
C SER A 11 34.77 -34.82 19.40
N GLY A 12 33.74 -34.37 18.68
CA GLY A 12 33.39 -34.81 17.32
C GLY A 12 31.89 -35.00 17.12
N ASP A 13 31.38 -34.66 15.93
CA ASP A 13 29.95 -34.44 15.66
C ASP A 13 29.13 -35.73 15.42
N ARG A 14 29.62 -36.91 15.83
CA ARG A 14 28.99 -38.22 15.48
C ARG A 14 28.97 -39.29 16.58
N ASN A 15 29.03 -38.94 17.86
CA ASN A 15 28.79 -39.92 18.91
C ASN A 15 27.29 -40.05 19.21
N GLN A 16 26.67 -41.18 18.83
CA GLN A 16 25.25 -41.49 19.06
C GLN A 16 25.00 -42.68 20.02
N GLY A 17 25.94 -43.00 20.92
CA GLY A 17 25.69 -44.05 21.92
C GLY A 17 26.84 -44.31 22.88
N PHE A 18 26.53 -45.01 23.97
CA PHE A 18 27.48 -45.52 24.97
C PHE A 18 27.45 -47.05 24.92
N GLN A 19 28.58 -47.73 24.72
CA GLN A 19 28.65 -49.19 24.77
C GLN A 19 29.52 -49.61 25.97
N LEU A 20 28.91 -50.34 26.91
CA LEU A 20 29.52 -50.77 28.16
C LEU A 20 29.64 -52.30 28.14
N ALA A 21 30.85 -52.85 28.19
CA ALA A 21 31.06 -54.27 27.95
C ALA A 21 30.73 -55.17 29.17
N TYR A 22 31.07 -54.76 30.41
CA TYR A 22 30.64 -55.46 31.62
C TYR A 22 30.62 -54.49 32.82
N ASN A 23 29.48 -54.40 33.51
CA ASN A 23 29.33 -53.61 34.75
C ASN A 23 28.67 -54.45 35.83
N SER A 24 29.30 -54.52 37.01
CA SER A 24 28.81 -55.26 38.18
C SER A 24 28.10 -54.37 39.20
N GLY A 25 27.93 -53.07 38.91
CA GLY A 25 27.27 -52.06 39.74
C GLY A 25 26.02 -51.45 39.08
N ARG A 26 25.29 -50.64 39.84
CA ARG A 26 24.05 -49.98 39.38
C ARG A 26 24.38 -48.81 38.45
N VAL A 27 23.80 -48.83 37.24
CA VAL A 27 23.87 -47.72 36.28
C VAL A 27 22.52 -47.01 36.29
N ASP A 28 22.50 -45.75 36.74
CA ASP A 28 21.34 -44.87 36.58
C ASP A 28 21.59 -43.95 35.38
N VAL A 29 20.87 -44.20 34.27
CA VAL A 29 20.93 -43.36 33.06
C VAL A 29 19.80 -42.33 33.15
N ASN A 30 20.14 -41.08 33.47
CA ASN A 30 19.19 -39.98 33.44
C ASN A 30 19.24 -39.31 32.06
N TYR A 31 18.23 -39.58 31.23
CA TYR A 31 18.02 -38.84 30.00
C TYR A 31 17.48 -37.46 30.34
N HIS A 32 18.37 -36.47 30.38
CA HIS A 32 17.95 -35.07 30.28
C HIS A 32 17.66 -34.79 28.80
N THR A 33 16.50 -35.21 28.30
CA THR A 33 15.92 -34.50 27.17
C THR A 33 15.85 -33.05 27.62
N SER A 34 16.57 -32.15 26.96
CA SER A 34 16.26 -30.74 27.07
C SER A 34 14.76 -30.68 26.84
N ARG A 35 14.05 -30.23 27.87
CA ARG A 35 12.67 -29.80 27.71
C ARG A 35 12.83 -28.67 26.69
N SER A 36 12.72 -29.00 25.40
CA SER A 36 12.19 -28.09 24.42
C SER A 36 10.99 -27.53 25.15
N ALA A 37 11.12 -26.30 25.63
CA ALA A 37 9.98 -25.59 26.15
C ALA A 37 8.92 -25.82 25.08
N GLN A 38 7.79 -26.46 25.43
CA GLN A 38 6.66 -26.49 24.52
C GLN A 38 6.41 -25.02 24.23
N GLU A 39 6.97 -24.53 23.13
CA GLU A 39 6.77 -23.18 22.68
C GLU A 39 5.30 -23.17 22.35
N HIS A 40 4.51 -22.64 23.27
CA HIS A 40 3.09 -22.45 23.04
C HIS A 40 2.96 -21.77 21.68
N LYS A 41 2.19 -22.38 20.77
CA LYS A 41 1.92 -21.80 19.46
C LYS A 41 1.60 -20.31 19.69
N PRO A 42 2.30 -19.40 19.00
CA PRO A 42 2.12 -17.98 19.25
C PRO A 42 0.66 -17.61 19.00
N ARG A 43 0.13 -16.71 19.83
CA ARG A 43 -1.23 -16.20 19.66
C ARG A 43 -1.27 -15.26 18.45
N PRO A 44 -2.42 -15.16 17.76
CA PRO A 44 -2.60 -14.20 16.69
C PRO A 44 -2.13 -12.80 17.06
N CYS A 45 -1.28 -12.24 16.20
CA CYS A 45 -0.71 -10.92 16.37
C CYS A 45 -0.67 -10.18 15.02
N SER A 46 -0.10 -8.97 15.01
CA SER A 46 -0.06 -8.13 13.82
C SER A 46 1.34 -7.69 13.48
N THR A 47 1.68 -7.74 12.18
CA THR A 47 2.94 -7.21 11.64
C THR A 47 2.77 -5.82 11.01
N VAL A 48 1.59 -5.20 11.15
CA VAL A 48 1.29 -3.86 10.60
C VAL A 48 2.23 -2.82 11.24
N PRO A 49 3.09 -2.16 10.44
CA PRO A 49 4.12 -1.26 10.98
C PRO A 49 3.58 0.16 11.27
N PHE A 50 2.32 0.43 10.96
CA PHE A 50 1.71 1.76 11.02
C PHE A 50 0.81 1.93 12.24
N ARG A 51 0.88 3.10 12.86
CA ARG A 51 -0.04 3.49 13.93
C ARG A 51 -1.44 3.77 13.40
N ARG A 52 -2.46 3.47 14.22
CA ARG A 52 -3.85 3.86 13.94
C ARG A 52 -3.93 5.39 13.82
N ASP A 53 -4.77 5.85 12.91
CA ASP A 53 -5.11 7.25 12.81
C ASP A 53 -6.32 7.56 13.70
N ASP A 54 -6.07 8.17 14.85
CA ASP A 54 -7.15 8.63 15.74
C ASP A 54 -8.03 9.68 15.05
N ASP A 55 -7.48 10.37 14.04
CA ASP A 55 -8.17 11.36 13.23
C ASP A 55 -8.76 10.77 11.93
N PHE A 56 -8.85 9.43 11.81
CA PHE A 56 -9.51 8.79 10.67
C PHE A 56 -10.98 9.20 10.59
N VAL A 57 -11.48 9.39 9.37
CA VAL A 57 -12.90 9.62 9.08
C VAL A 57 -13.38 8.51 8.17
N TYR A 58 -14.53 7.95 8.54
CA TYR A 58 -15.16 6.84 7.86
C TYR A 58 -15.33 7.09 6.35
N ARG A 59 -15.27 5.98 5.59
CA ARG A 59 -15.37 5.94 4.13
C ARG A 59 -16.25 4.76 3.77
N ASP A 60 -17.24 4.99 2.92
CA ASP A 60 -18.21 3.96 2.52
C ASP A 60 -17.53 2.72 1.92
N THR A 61 -16.36 2.88 1.27
CA THR A 61 -15.52 1.79 0.76
C THR A 61 -15.09 0.78 1.84
N LEU A 62 -15.02 1.17 3.13
CA LEU A 62 -14.67 0.24 4.20
C LEU A 62 -15.70 -0.87 4.37
N ASP A 63 -16.99 -0.57 4.24
CA ASP A 63 -18.03 -1.58 4.40
C ASP A 63 -17.96 -2.61 3.28
N GLU A 64 -17.62 -2.15 2.07
CA GLU A 64 -17.43 -3.03 0.92
C GLU A 64 -16.16 -3.90 1.07
N ILE A 65 -15.08 -3.36 1.64
CA ILE A 65 -13.89 -4.15 2.01
C ILE A 65 -14.27 -5.25 3.00
N HIS A 66 -14.98 -4.91 4.08
CA HIS A 66 -15.42 -5.91 5.07
C HIS A 66 -16.27 -7.00 4.44
N ALA A 67 -17.28 -6.62 3.64
CA ALA A 67 -18.19 -7.57 3.02
C ALA A 67 -17.47 -8.55 2.08
N ARG A 68 -16.51 -8.06 1.30
CA ARG A 68 -15.78 -8.88 0.31
C ARG A 68 -14.67 -9.71 0.95
N CYS A 69 -13.89 -9.13 1.88
CA CYS A 69 -12.83 -9.85 2.58
C CYS A 69 -13.35 -10.89 3.60
N ALA A 70 -14.63 -10.84 3.97
CA ALA A 70 -15.26 -11.88 4.80
C ALA A 70 -15.51 -13.20 4.06
N GLN A 71 -15.43 -13.22 2.72
CA GLN A 71 -15.60 -14.45 1.94
C GLN A 71 -14.38 -15.37 2.12
N PRO A 72 -14.55 -16.70 2.13
CA PRO A 72 -13.43 -17.64 2.18
C PRO A 72 -12.46 -17.43 1.00
N ALA A 73 -11.15 -17.46 1.27
CA ALA A 73 -10.10 -17.25 0.27
C ALA A 73 -10.23 -15.94 -0.52
N ALA A 74 -10.86 -14.91 0.07
CA ALA A 74 -11.10 -13.65 -0.62
C ALA A 74 -9.80 -12.95 -1.03
N ARG A 75 -9.77 -12.45 -2.25
CA ARG A 75 -8.77 -11.49 -2.75
C ARG A 75 -9.50 -10.24 -3.24
N VAL A 76 -9.14 -9.09 -2.69
CA VAL A 76 -9.77 -7.81 -3.02
C VAL A 76 -8.67 -6.80 -3.28
N ALA A 77 -8.78 -6.00 -4.34
CA ALA A 77 -7.82 -4.95 -4.63
C ALA A 77 -8.43 -3.56 -4.52
N LEU A 78 -7.72 -2.63 -3.90
CA LEU A 78 -8.04 -1.21 -3.85
C LEU A 78 -7.18 -0.48 -4.88
N VAL A 79 -7.82 0.12 -5.88
CA VAL A 79 -7.13 0.83 -6.95
C VAL A 79 -7.30 2.34 -6.80
N GLY A 80 -6.18 3.06 -6.87
CA GLY A 80 -6.13 4.51 -6.83
C GLY A 80 -5.57 5.07 -5.53
N LEU A 81 -5.57 6.40 -5.41
CA LEU A 81 -4.91 7.07 -4.30
C LEU A 81 -5.67 6.94 -2.99
N GLY A 82 -4.94 6.57 -1.93
CA GLY A 82 -5.46 6.47 -0.57
C GLY A 82 -5.88 5.06 -0.15
N GLY A 83 -5.69 4.04 -1.00
CA GLY A 83 -5.91 2.63 -0.66
C GLY A 83 -5.17 2.19 0.60
N SER A 84 -3.90 2.58 0.77
CA SER A 84 -3.09 2.24 1.95
C SER A 84 -3.72 2.71 3.27
N GLN A 85 -4.34 3.89 3.30
CA GLN A 85 -4.98 4.39 4.54
C GLN A 85 -6.27 3.61 4.86
N LEU A 86 -7.02 3.17 3.85
CA LEU A 86 -8.16 2.28 4.03
C LEU A 86 -7.69 0.90 4.55
N ALA A 87 -6.62 0.36 3.98
CA ALA A 87 -6.05 -0.93 4.38
C ALA A 87 -5.51 -0.89 5.83
N ILE A 88 -4.84 0.20 6.24
CA ILE A 88 -4.43 0.41 7.63
C ILE A 88 -5.65 0.40 8.54
N GLN A 89 -6.69 1.19 8.24
CA GLN A 89 -7.88 1.25 9.09
C GLN A 89 -8.59 -0.12 9.17
N TYR A 90 -8.74 -0.81 8.04
CA TYR A 90 -9.30 -2.15 7.98
C TYR A 90 -8.52 -3.13 8.88
N SER A 91 -7.19 -3.08 8.84
CA SER A 91 -6.32 -3.92 9.69
C SER A 91 -6.60 -3.74 11.19
N TYR A 92 -6.87 -2.51 11.62
CA TYR A 92 -7.23 -2.23 13.02
C TYR A 92 -8.63 -2.71 13.35
N GLN A 93 -9.61 -2.55 12.44
CA GLN A 93 -10.97 -3.04 12.65
C GLN A 93 -11.03 -4.57 12.75
N VAL A 94 -10.26 -5.29 11.94
CA VAL A 94 -10.13 -6.76 12.06
C VAL A 94 -9.59 -7.14 13.42
N ARG A 95 -8.52 -6.48 13.90
CA ARG A 95 -7.93 -6.77 15.21
C ARG A 95 -8.86 -6.46 16.39
N ASP A 96 -9.64 -5.38 16.28
CA ASP A 96 -10.59 -4.97 17.31
C ASP A 96 -11.79 -5.93 17.40
N SER A 97 -12.21 -6.50 16.26
CA SER A 97 -13.41 -7.35 16.16
C SER A 97 -13.13 -8.86 16.24
N LEU A 98 -11.95 -9.31 15.81
CA LEU A 98 -11.57 -10.72 15.69
C LEU A 98 -10.21 -10.96 16.38
N SER A 99 -10.23 -11.15 17.70
CA SER A 99 -9.02 -11.36 18.51
C SER A 99 -8.20 -12.60 18.12
N ASP A 100 -8.84 -13.57 17.46
CA ASP A 100 -8.25 -14.85 17.06
C ASP A 100 -7.80 -14.86 15.58
N THR A 101 -7.60 -13.69 14.97
CA THR A 101 -7.20 -13.55 13.57
C THR A 101 -5.85 -12.85 13.45
N TRP A 102 -4.92 -13.43 12.69
CA TRP A 102 -3.63 -12.82 12.38
C TRP A 102 -3.81 -11.67 11.37
N VAL A 103 -3.03 -10.60 11.51
CA VAL A 103 -3.08 -9.47 10.56
C VAL A 103 -1.68 -9.11 10.08
N PHE A 104 -1.37 -9.54 8.86
CA PHE A 104 -0.05 -9.41 8.26
C PHE A 104 0.01 -8.24 7.27
N TRP A 105 1.19 -7.62 7.18
CA TRP A 105 1.46 -6.54 6.24
C TRP A 105 2.71 -6.84 5.40
N VAL A 106 2.58 -6.76 4.08
CA VAL A 106 3.64 -6.93 3.10
C VAL A 106 3.67 -5.69 2.20
N HIS A 107 4.85 -5.10 2.02
CA HIS A 107 5.02 -3.94 1.15
C HIS A 107 5.55 -4.41 -0.21
N ALA A 108 4.75 -4.29 -1.26
CA ALA A 108 4.98 -4.87 -2.59
C ALA A 108 5.64 -3.91 -3.60
N SER A 109 6.32 -2.86 -3.12
CA SER A 109 7.04 -1.93 -4.01
C SER A 109 8.30 -2.51 -4.65
N SER A 110 8.85 -3.60 -4.11
CA SER A 110 10.00 -4.31 -4.69
C SER A 110 10.13 -5.71 -4.09
N LYS A 111 10.86 -6.60 -4.78
CA LYS A 111 11.13 -7.97 -4.31
C LYS A 111 11.73 -8.00 -2.89
N ALA A 112 12.74 -7.18 -2.63
CA ALA A 112 13.37 -7.11 -1.31
C ALA A 112 12.39 -6.71 -0.19
N ARG A 113 11.40 -5.85 -0.49
CA ARG A 113 10.37 -5.42 0.49
C ARG A 113 9.32 -6.51 0.74
N ILE A 114 9.04 -7.33 -0.27
CA ILE A 114 8.21 -8.53 -0.13
C ILE A 114 8.90 -9.54 0.76
N GLU A 115 10.16 -9.88 0.46
CA GLU A 115 10.99 -10.79 1.27
C GLU A 115 11.07 -10.32 2.73
N GLU A 116 11.29 -9.02 2.96
CA GLU A 116 11.28 -8.41 4.30
C GLU A 116 9.92 -8.56 5.00
N GLY A 117 8.81 -8.45 4.26
CA GLY A 117 7.46 -8.67 4.78
C GLY A 117 7.22 -10.12 5.19
N TYR A 118 7.60 -11.06 4.34
CA TYR A 118 7.47 -12.50 4.60
C TYR A 118 8.37 -12.95 5.75
N GLN A 119 9.59 -12.42 5.86
CA GLN A 119 10.47 -12.66 7.00
C GLN A 119 9.80 -12.27 8.33
N ARG A 120 9.15 -11.09 8.38
CA ARG A 120 8.40 -10.67 9.58
C ARG A 120 7.24 -11.59 9.91
N ILE A 121 6.56 -12.14 8.90
CA ILE A 121 5.47 -13.11 9.12
C ILE A 121 6.05 -14.39 9.74
N ALA A 122 7.15 -14.90 9.20
CA ALA A 122 7.83 -16.09 9.72
C ALA A 122 8.32 -15.90 11.17
N GLU A 123 8.85 -14.72 11.50
CA GLU A 123 9.24 -14.35 12.86
C GLU A 123 8.03 -14.28 13.80
N ALA A 124 6.95 -13.61 13.39
CA ALA A 124 5.74 -13.44 14.19
C ALA A 124 5.03 -14.77 14.50
N THR A 125 5.05 -15.68 13.54
CA THR A 125 4.46 -17.03 13.64
C THR A 125 5.45 -18.06 14.20
N ARG A 126 6.70 -17.65 14.45
CA ARG A 126 7.81 -18.48 14.96
C ARG A 126 8.04 -19.74 14.11
N LEU A 127 8.02 -19.59 12.78
CA LEU A 127 8.25 -20.71 11.88
C LEU A 127 9.62 -21.36 12.15
N PRO A 128 9.69 -22.70 12.22
CA PRO A 128 10.95 -23.42 12.16
C PRO A 128 11.70 -23.07 10.87
N GLU A 129 13.03 -23.12 10.91
CA GLU A 129 13.90 -22.88 9.74
C GLU A 129 13.83 -21.48 9.09
N ARG A 130 13.10 -20.52 9.68
CA ARG A 130 13.02 -19.13 9.17
C ARG A 130 14.36 -18.39 9.04
N ASP A 131 15.39 -18.86 9.76
CA ASP A 131 16.75 -18.30 9.73
C ASP A 131 17.70 -19.14 8.86
N ASN A 132 17.21 -20.21 8.21
CA ASN A 132 18.01 -21.07 7.35
C ASN A 132 18.14 -20.43 5.95
N PRO A 133 19.35 -20.03 5.51
CA PRO A 133 19.54 -19.36 4.23
C PRO A 133 19.29 -20.26 3.01
N LYS A 134 19.11 -21.58 3.21
CA LYS A 134 18.78 -22.53 2.15
C LYS A 134 17.28 -22.70 1.93
N VAL A 135 16.45 -22.17 2.84
CA VAL A 135 14.99 -22.28 2.76
C VAL A 135 14.45 -21.04 2.06
N ASP A 136 13.54 -21.25 1.11
CA ASP A 136 12.78 -20.17 0.53
C ASP A 136 11.71 -19.70 1.53
N ILE A 137 11.95 -18.54 2.13
CA ILE A 137 11.07 -17.93 3.12
C ILE A 137 9.66 -17.68 2.58
N LEU A 138 9.53 -17.40 1.28
CA LEU A 138 8.26 -17.09 0.63
C LEU A 138 7.39 -18.33 0.60
N GLN A 139 7.97 -19.46 0.20
CA GLN A 139 7.29 -20.76 0.19
C GLN A 139 6.99 -21.28 1.60
N LEU A 140 7.91 -21.10 2.55
CA LEU A 140 7.72 -21.51 3.94
C LEU A 140 6.50 -20.84 4.57
N VAL A 141 6.40 -19.51 4.43
CA VAL A 141 5.27 -18.73 4.94
C VAL A 141 3.98 -19.04 4.19
N ARG A 142 4.03 -19.17 2.86
CA ARG A 142 2.86 -19.56 2.06
C ARG A 142 2.30 -20.91 2.53
N ALA A 143 3.15 -21.92 2.72
CA ALA A 143 2.73 -23.23 3.20
C ALA A 143 2.02 -23.13 4.57
N TRP A 144 2.54 -22.30 5.47
CA TRP A 144 1.91 -22.06 6.77
C TRP A 144 0.54 -21.37 6.65
N LEU A 145 0.41 -20.37 5.76
CA LEU A 145 -0.83 -19.63 5.52
C LEU A 145 -1.90 -20.51 4.83
N CYS A 146 -1.49 -21.47 4.00
CA CYS A 146 -2.41 -22.40 3.35
C CYS A 146 -2.88 -23.53 4.29
N ASP A 147 -2.15 -23.83 5.36
CA ASP A 147 -2.55 -24.83 6.37
C ASP A 147 -3.62 -24.26 7.32
N GLU A 148 -4.85 -24.72 7.12
CA GLU A 148 -6.02 -24.29 7.88
C GLU A 148 -5.91 -24.55 9.39
N SER A 149 -5.03 -25.45 9.84
CA SER A 149 -4.79 -25.70 11.26
C SER A 149 -4.11 -24.53 12.00
N ASN A 150 -3.61 -23.54 11.26
CA ASN A 150 -2.95 -22.34 11.79
C ASN A 150 -3.90 -21.18 12.10
N GLY A 151 -5.20 -21.37 11.86
CA GLY A 151 -6.25 -20.40 12.20
C GLY A 151 -6.45 -19.33 11.13
N ARG A 152 -7.26 -18.31 11.47
CA ARG A 152 -7.65 -17.27 10.52
C ARG A 152 -6.59 -16.20 10.37
N TRP A 153 -6.45 -15.67 9.16
CA TRP A 153 -5.52 -14.59 8.88
C TRP A 153 -6.03 -13.62 7.82
N VAL A 154 -5.52 -12.40 7.88
CA VAL A 154 -5.70 -11.37 6.85
C VAL A 154 -4.30 -10.89 6.45
N MET A 155 -4.01 -10.87 5.17
CA MET A 155 -2.78 -10.31 4.63
C MET A 155 -3.10 -9.03 3.85
N ILE A 156 -2.37 -7.96 4.15
CA ILE A 156 -2.41 -6.72 3.37
C ILE A 156 -1.15 -6.66 2.52
N VAL A 157 -1.34 -6.54 1.21
CA VAL A 157 -0.27 -6.37 0.21
C VAL A 157 -0.35 -4.94 -0.31
N ASP A 158 0.50 -4.07 0.22
CA ASP A 158 0.43 -2.63 -0.04
C ASP A 158 1.38 -2.21 -1.17
N ASN A 159 0.91 -1.31 -2.04
CA ASN A 159 1.71 -0.70 -3.12
C ASN A 159 2.19 -1.71 -4.17
N ALA A 160 1.32 -2.61 -4.61
CA ALA A 160 1.56 -3.62 -5.64
C ALA A 160 1.34 -3.03 -7.04
N ASP A 161 2.24 -2.15 -7.48
CA ASP A 161 2.04 -1.32 -8.67
C ASP A 161 2.68 -1.88 -9.96
N HIS A 162 3.66 -2.79 -9.85
CA HIS A 162 4.59 -3.09 -10.94
C HIS A 162 4.61 -4.56 -11.33
N SER A 163 4.22 -4.87 -12.58
CA SER A 163 4.16 -6.23 -13.16
C SER A 163 5.43 -7.07 -12.95
N SER A 164 6.61 -6.45 -13.04
CA SER A 164 7.92 -7.10 -12.77
C SER A 164 8.05 -7.69 -11.36
N VAL A 165 7.30 -7.16 -10.39
CA VAL A 165 7.21 -7.65 -9.02
C VAL A 165 6.04 -8.64 -8.87
N LEU A 166 4.96 -8.45 -9.64
CA LEU A 166 3.73 -9.25 -9.60
C LEU A 166 3.92 -10.65 -10.17
N SER A 167 4.80 -10.83 -11.17
CA SER A 167 5.12 -12.15 -11.74
C SER A 167 5.63 -13.16 -10.70
N ASN A 168 6.21 -12.68 -9.59
CA ASN A 168 6.57 -13.54 -8.45
C ASN A 168 5.39 -13.78 -7.49
N LEU A 169 4.42 -12.87 -7.41
CA LEU A 169 3.30 -12.94 -6.48
C LEU A 169 2.15 -13.81 -6.98
N VAL A 170 1.88 -13.78 -8.28
CA VAL A 170 0.78 -14.51 -8.93
C VAL A 170 1.09 -16.01 -8.94
N GLY A 171 0.22 -16.82 -8.32
CA GLY A 171 0.27 -18.29 -8.33
C GLY A 171 1.21 -18.94 -7.31
N ASP A 172 2.45 -18.43 -7.19
CA ASP A 172 3.51 -19.13 -6.44
C ASP A 172 3.66 -18.67 -4.99
N ILE A 173 3.29 -17.44 -4.65
CA ILE A 173 3.60 -16.85 -3.33
C ILE A 173 2.35 -16.39 -2.58
N LEU A 174 1.34 -15.84 -3.27
CA LEU A 174 0.10 -15.48 -2.59
C LEU A 174 -0.65 -16.74 -2.12
N PRO A 175 -1.00 -16.83 -0.83
CA PRO A 175 -1.73 -17.97 -0.30
C PRO A 175 -3.17 -18.01 -0.83
N GLU A 176 -3.72 -19.22 -0.88
CA GLU A 176 -5.15 -19.51 -1.08
C GLU A 176 -5.59 -20.42 0.05
N SER A 177 -6.44 -19.92 0.93
CA SER A 177 -6.93 -20.66 2.09
C SER A 177 -8.32 -20.17 2.45
N SER A 178 -9.21 -21.10 2.82
CA SER A 178 -10.55 -20.75 3.29
C SER A 178 -10.52 -19.93 4.60
N ASN A 179 -9.44 -20.05 5.38
CA ASN A 179 -9.18 -19.30 6.61
C ASN A 179 -8.55 -17.92 6.39
N GLY A 180 -8.25 -17.57 5.14
CA GLY A 180 -7.46 -16.40 4.78
C GLY A 180 -8.19 -15.42 3.88
N SER A 181 -7.83 -14.15 3.99
CA SER A 181 -8.14 -13.15 2.95
C SER A 181 -6.95 -12.24 2.67
N VAL A 182 -6.87 -11.75 1.43
CA VAL A 182 -5.83 -10.83 0.97
C VAL A 182 -6.47 -9.52 0.52
N LEU A 183 -6.03 -8.41 1.11
CA LEU A 183 -6.36 -7.06 0.66
C LEU A 183 -5.15 -6.44 -0.01
N ILE A 184 -5.28 -6.11 -1.29
CA ILE A 184 -4.22 -5.52 -2.11
C ILE A 184 -4.47 -4.01 -2.25
N THR A 185 -3.42 -3.20 -2.28
CA THR A 185 -3.51 -1.81 -2.73
C THR A 185 -2.59 -1.59 -3.93
N SER A 186 -3.08 -0.88 -4.94
CA SER A 186 -2.31 -0.55 -6.13
C SER A 186 -2.74 0.78 -6.74
N ARG A 187 -1.85 1.44 -7.45
CA ARG A 187 -2.15 2.58 -8.32
C ARG A 187 -2.54 2.14 -9.72
N SER A 188 -2.13 0.95 -10.15
CA SER A 188 -2.42 0.38 -11.46
C SER A 188 -3.59 -0.62 -11.36
N ARG A 189 -4.62 -0.38 -12.16
CA ARG A 189 -5.76 -1.29 -12.31
C ARG A 189 -5.34 -2.62 -12.93
N GLU A 190 -4.45 -2.58 -13.91
CA GLU A 190 -3.91 -3.77 -14.58
C GLU A 190 -3.13 -4.64 -13.60
N ALA A 191 -2.23 -4.05 -12.82
CA ALA A 191 -1.52 -4.73 -11.75
C ALA A 191 -2.46 -5.38 -10.73
N ALA A 192 -3.51 -4.65 -10.34
CA ALA A 192 -4.53 -5.21 -9.45
C ALA A 192 -5.27 -6.40 -10.09
N PHE A 193 -5.63 -6.29 -11.37
CA PHE A 193 -6.30 -7.34 -12.12
C PHE A 193 -5.45 -8.61 -12.21
N GLU A 194 -4.15 -8.50 -12.50
CA GLU A 194 -3.22 -9.65 -12.49
C GLU A 194 -3.23 -10.41 -11.16
N LEU A 195 -3.40 -9.70 -10.03
CA LEU A 195 -3.38 -10.31 -8.70
C LEU A 195 -4.72 -10.90 -8.25
N VAL A 196 -5.86 -10.37 -8.71
CA VAL A 196 -7.19 -10.80 -8.25
C VAL A 196 -7.96 -11.61 -9.29
N GLY A 197 -7.59 -11.52 -10.57
CA GLY A 197 -8.13 -12.27 -11.71
C GLY A 197 -9.51 -11.83 -12.22
N GLU A 198 -10.24 -11.01 -11.47
CA GLU A 198 -11.62 -10.58 -11.78
C GLU A 198 -11.81 -9.10 -11.49
N ASP A 199 -12.45 -8.38 -12.40
CA ASP A 199 -12.74 -6.95 -12.24
C ASP A 199 -13.69 -6.67 -11.08
N GLU A 200 -14.62 -7.59 -10.82
CA GLU A 200 -15.57 -7.52 -9.72
C GLU A 200 -14.87 -7.52 -8.36
N LYS A 201 -13.62 -7.96 -8.25
CA LYS A 201 -12.80 -7.94 -7.04
C LYS A 201 -12.00 -6.64 -6.86
N ILE A 202 -12.04 -5.74 -7.85
CA ILE A 202 -11.35 -4.45 -7.83
C ILE A 202 -12.28 -3.34 -7.35
N LEU A 203 -11.85 -2.64 -6.31
CA LEU A 203 -12.52 -1.49 -5.73
C LEU A 203 -11.77 -0.21 -6.07
N LYS A 204 -12.41 0.69 -6.84
CA LYS A 204 -11.85 2.01 -7.11
C LYS A 204 -12.00 2.91 -5.88
N VAL A 205 -10.88 3.42 -5.37
CA VAL A 205 -10.87 4.39 -4.27
C VAL A 205 -11.30 5.76 -4.82
N LYS A 206 -12.52 6.18 -4.49
CA LYS A 206 -13.09 7.47 -4.91
C LYS A 206 -12.66 8.61 -3.97
N PRO A 207 -12.68 9.88 -4.40
CA PRO A 207 -12.58 11.04 -3.51
C PRO A 207 -13.61 10.97 -2.36
N MET A 208 -13.39 11.73 -1.29
CA MET A 208 -14.37 11.78 -0.20
C MET A 208 -15.63 12.52 -0.65
N SER A 209 -16.78 12.15 -0.08
CA SER A 209 -17.95 13.04 -0.15
C SER A 209 -17.65 14.35 0.58
N GLU A 210 -18.33 15.43 0.19
CA GLU A 210 -18.17 16.75 0.82
C GLU A 210 -18.30 16.67 2.36
N ARG A 211 -19.28 15.90 2.85
CA ARG A 211 -19.52 15.65 4.28
C ARG A 211 -18.30 15.04 4.98
N TYR A 212 -17.74 13.96 4.44
CA TYR A 212 -16.59 13.30 5.07
C TYR A 212 -15.29 14.09 4.89
N ALA A 213 -15.14 14.81 3.78
CA ALA A 213 -14.02 15.72 3.55
C ALA A 213 -13.98 16.86 4.59
N LEU A 214 -15.13 17.48 4.85
CA LEU A 214 -15.29 18.51 5.87
C LEU A 214 -14.99 17.97 7.27
N ALA A 215 -15.51 16.79 7.60
CA ALA A 215 -15.23 16.13 8.87
C ALA A 215 -13.72 15.84 9.03
N LEU A 216 -13.06 15.35 7.97
CA LEU A 216 -11.62 15.07 8.00
C LEU A 216 -10.81 16.35 8.22
N PHE A 217 -11.13 17.41 7.48
CA PHE A 217 -10.44 18.69 7.61
C PHE A 217 -10.53 19.24 9.03
N ARG A 218 -11.75 19.30 9.59
CA ARG A 218 -11.99 19.79 10.97
C ARG A 218 -11.22 18.97 12.00
N LYS A 219 -11.27 17.64 11.89
CA LYS A 219 -10.59 16.73 12.81
C LYS A 219 -9.06 16.90 12.76
N LYS A 220 -8.50 17.08 11.56
CA LYS A 220 -7.05 17.29 11.37
C LYS A 220 -6.62 18.69 11.81
N LEU A 221 -7.41 19.73 11.56
CA LEU A 221 -7.06 21.09 11.93
C LEU A 221 -7.13 21.32 13.45
N LYS A 222 -8.12 20.72 14.12
CA LYS A 222 -8.37 20.89 15.58
C LYS A 222 -8.63 22.36 15.96
N GLY A 223 -9.40 23.08 15.15
CA GLY A 223 -9.75 24.48 15.37
C GLY A 223 -11.09 24.85 14.72
N GLU A 224 -11.57 26.05 15.04
CA GLU A 224 -12.74 26.66 14.41
C GLU A 224 -12.34 27.45 13.18
N ASP A 225 -13.08 27.29 12.09
CA ASP A 225 -12.93 28.08 10.87
C ASP A 225 -14.28 28.44 10.26
N ASN A 226 -14.24 29.37 9.31
CA ASN A 226 -15.37 29.65 8.44
C ASN A 226 -15.66 28.46 7.51
N GLU A 227 -16.83 27.84 7.67
CA GLU A 227 -17.24 26.68 6.88
C GLU A 227 -17.25 26.95 5.36
N GLY A 228 -17.63 28.17 4.93
CA GLY A 228 -17.64 28.54 3.53
C GLY A 228 -16.25 28.51 2.90
N GLU A 229 -15.24 29.06 3.59
CA GLU A 229 -13.85 29.04 3.14
C GLU A 229 -13.27 27.62 3.14
N VAL A 230 -13.64 26.80 4.13
CA VAL A 230 -13.23 25.40 4.19
C VAL A 230 -13.81 24.61 3.02
N LEU A 231 -15.11 24.70 2.76
CA LEU A 231 -15.75 24.03 1.63
C LEU A 231 -15.13 24.46 0.30
N GLU A 232 -14.82 25.74 0.16
CA GLU A 232 -14.16 26.27 -1.01
C GLU A 232 -12.73 25.72 -1.20
N LEU A 233 -11.95 25.61 -0.11
CA LEU A 233 -10.65 24.94 -0.13
C LEU A 233 -10.79 23.45 -0.49
N LEU A 234 -11.76 22.73 0.08
CA LEU A 234 -11.99 21.32 -0.19
C LEU A 234 -12.31 21.05 -1.66
N ARG A 235 -13.09 21.93 -2.32
CA ARG A 235 -13.31 21.89 -3.78
C ARG A 235 -12.02 22.06 -4.58
N ASN A 236 -11.11 22.92 -4.12
CA ASN A 236 -9.81 23.15 -4.77
C ASN A 236 -8.81 22.00 -4.55
N LEU A 237 -9.03 21.20 -3.52
CA LEU A 237 -8.31 19.95 -3.23
C LEU A 237 -9.05 18.72 -3.77
N ASP A 238 -10.16 18.93 -4.48
CA ASP A 238 -10.96 17.89 -5.15
C ASP A 238 -11.39 16.76 -4.19
N TYR A 239 -11.62 17.15 -2.92
CA TYR A 239 -11.99 16.26 -1.83
C TYR A 239 -11.02 15.07 -1.58
N MET A 240 -9.76 15.22 -1.98
CA MET A 240 -8.74 14.18 -1.82
C MET A 240 -8.22 14.08 -0.38
N PRO A 241 -8.38 12.94 0.31
CA PRO A 241 -8.05 12.83 1.74
C PRO A 241 -6.61 13.21 2.08
N LEU A 242 -5.66 12.86 1.20
CA LEU A 242 -4.25 13.19 1.38
C LEU A 242 -4.03 14.71 1.29
N ALA A 243 -4.56 15.34 0.25
CA ALA A 243 -4.42 16.79 0.04
C ALA A 243 -5.08 17.58 1.19
N ILE A 244 -6.26 17.12 1.65
CA ILE A 244 -6.98 17.67 2.81
C ILE A 244 -6.12 17.57 4.07
N SER A 245 -5.60 16.38 4.37
CA SER A 245 -4.79 16.15 5.57
C SER A 245 -3.50 16.99 5.55
N GLN A 246 -2.87 17.13 4.38
CA GLN A 246 -1.68 17.96 4.21
C GLN A 246 -1.98 19.45 4.41
N ALA A 247 -3.06 19.96 3.81
CA ALA A 247 -3.48 21.35 3.97
C ALA A 247 -3.80 21.67 5.44
N ALA A 248 -4.63 20.85 6.10
CA ALA A 248 -4.97 21.03 7.50
C ALA A 248 -3.74 20.98 8.42
N ALA A 249 -2.82 20.05 8.17
CA ALA A 249 -1.58 19.95 8.95
C ALA A 249 -0.66 21.16 8.75
N TYR A 250 -0.54 21.67 7.51
CA TYR A 250 0.23 22.87 7.21
C TYR A 250 -0.35 24.10 7.92
N ILE A 251 -1.66 24.33 7.78
CA ILE A 251 -2.35 25.46 8.43
C ILE A 251 -2.14 25.40 9.95
N ARG A 252 -2.37 24.23 10.55
CA ARG A 252 -2.17 24.00 11.99
C ARG A 252 -0.73 24.27 12.43
N GLN A 253 0.26 23.80 11.67
CA GLN A 253 1.68 23.99 12.01
C GLN A 253 2.11 25.46 11.92
N GLN A 254 1.52 26.21 10.99
CA GLN A 254 1.84 27.61 10.76
C GLN A 254 0.92 28.57 11.52
N ALA A 255 -0.01 28.05 12.34
CA ALA A 255 -0.91 28.85 13.16
C ALA A 255 -0.12 29.68 14.20
N PRO A 256 -0.55 30.91 14.52
CA PRO A 256 -1.72 31.62 13.97
C PRO A 256 -1.43 32.41 12.67
N ARG A 257 -0.22 32.31 12.10
CA ARG A 257 0.22 33.14 10.96
C ARG A 257 -0.43 32.77 9.62
N VAL A 258 -0.95 31.55 9.53
CA VAL A 258 -1.68 31.04 8.37
C VAL A 258 -3.05 30.58 8.84
N THR A 259 -4.09 31.21 8.29
CA THR A 259 -5.49 30.82 8.42
C THR A 259 -5.94 30.05 7.18
N VAL A 260 -7.13 29.44 7.21
CA VAL A 260 -7.73 28.81 6.02
C VAL A 260 -7.84 29.82 4.87
N SER A 261 -8.37 31.02 5.12
CA SER A 261 -8.46 32.12 4.16
C SER A 261 -7.11 32.43 3.49
N LYS A 262 -6.04 32.57 4.30
CA LYS A 262 -4.70 32.86 3.79
C LYS A 262 -4.15 31.71 2.97
N TYR A 263 -4.29 30.48 3.44
CA TYR A 263 -3.88 29.30 2.69
C TYR A 263 -4.59 29.22 1.34
N LEU A 264 -5.91 29.42 1.32
CA LEU A 264 -6.70 29.41 0.08
C LEU A 264 -6.27 30.51 -0.89
N LYS A 265 -5.98 31.70 -0.37
CA LYS A 265 -5.44 32.82 -1.17
C LYS A 265 -4.08 32.45 -1.78
N ASP A 266 -3.16 31.93 -0.99
CA ASP A 266 -1.83 31.52 -1.45
C ASP A 266 -1.92 30.36 -2.45
N PHE A 267 -2.84 29.41 -2.22
CA PHE A 267 -3.11 28.28 -3.12
C PHE A 267 -3.61 28.71 -4.51
N ARG A 268 -4.30 29.85 -4.61
CA ARG A 268 -4.83 30.41 -5.87
C ARG A 268 -3.95 31.46 -6.50
N ARG A 269 -3.02 32.03 -5.72
CA ARG A 269 -2.22 33.19 -6.14
C ARG A 269 -1.38 32.92 -7.37
N SER A 270 -0.70 31.78 -7.41
CA SER A 270 0.10 31.37 -8.56
C SER A 270 0.29 29.86 -8.56
N GLU A 271 0.60 29.29 -9.72
CA GLU A 271 0.95 27.88 -9.80
C GLU A 271 2.21 27.53 -9.00
N LYS A 272 3.16 28.48 -8.87
CA LYS A 272 4.38 28.30 -8.07
C LYS A 272 4.05 28.17 -6.58
N ASP A 273 3.16 29.03 -6.08
CA ASP A 273 2.73 28.99 -4.67
C ASP A 273 1.94 27.71 -4.39
N ARG A 274 1.01 27.34 -5.29
CA ARG A 274 0.27 26.08 -5.21
C ARG A 274 1.20 24.87 -5.18
N ALA A 275 2.24 24.85 -6.02
CA ALA A 275 3.21 23.77 -6.06
C ALA A 275 4.02 23.70 -4.75
N SER A 276 4.45 24.85 -4.21
CA SER A 276 5.14 24.91 -2.93
C SER A 276 4.28 24.32 -1.79
N LEU A 277 2.99 24.67 -1.72
CA LEU A 277 2.07 24.16 -0.72
C LEU A 277 1.85 22.64 -0.84
N LEU A 278 1.63 22.14 -2.07
CA LEU A 278 1.43 20.71 -2.32
C LEU A 278 2.72 19.88 -2.22
N ASN A 279 3.90 20.49 -2.36
CA ASN A 279 5.19 19.83 -2.14
C ASN A 279 5.62 19.80 -0.68
N ASN A 280 5.03 20.62 0.19
CA ASN A 280 5.32 20.62 1.62
C ASN A 280 4.81 19.33 2.29
N ALA A 281 5.61 18.27 2.18
CA ALA A 281 5.38 16.99 2.81
C ALA A 281 5.45 17.14 4.34
N VAL A 282 4.31 17.13 5.01
CA VAL A 282 4.28 16.98 6.46
C VAL A 282 4.69 15.54 6.78
N ARG A 283 5.68 15.37 7.66
CA ARG A 283 6.10 14.03 8.11
C ARG A 283 4.94 13.33 8.81
N ASP A 284 4.40 12.29 8.18
CA ASP A 284 3.39 11.42 8.76
C ASP A 284 4.02 10.08 9.15
N ARG A 285 4.06 9.78 10.45
CA ARG A 285 4.60 8.52 10.98
C ARG A 285 3.76 7.29 10.60
N ARG A 286 2.59 7.50 9.98
CA ARG A 286 1.67 6.46 9.51
C ARG A 286 1.91 6.10 8.04
N ARG A 287 2.99 6.60 7.45
CA ARG A 287 3.43 6.28 6.09
C ARG A 287 4.82 5.67 6.13
N ASP A 288 5.17 4.94 5.07
CA ASP A 288 6.52 4.42 4.94
C ASP A 288 7.51 5.58 4.99
N GLY A 289 8.51 5.50 5.87
CA GLY A 289 9.49 6.58 6.08
C GLY A 289 10.36 6.85 4.85
N LYS A 290 10.36 5.91 3.88
CA LYS A 290 11.03 6.03 2.59
C LYS A 290 10.15 6.68 1.51
N ALA A 291 8.83 6.77 1.71
CA ALA A 291 7.90 7.35 0.76
C ALA A 291 7.77 8.87 0.94
N SER A 292 7.61 9.60 -0.16
CA SER A 292 7.31 11.03 -0.10
C SER A 292 5.86 11.27 0.34
N ASN A 293 5.66 12.15 1.33
CA ASN A 293 4.31 12.50 1.81
C ASN A 293 3.64 13.62 1.01
N SER A 294 4.26 14.07 -0.08
CA SER A 294 3.72 15.11 -0.96
C SER A 294 2.68 14.52 -1.91
N VAL A 295 1.55 15.24 -2.08
CA VAL A 295 0.55 14.93 -3.13
C VAL A 295 1.22 14.90 -4.50
N LEU A 296 2.05 15.91 -4.81
CA LEU A 296 2.71 16.01 -6.11
C LEU A 296 3.71 14.87 -6.34
N ALA A 297 4.47 14.51 -5.31
CA ALA A 297 5.43 13.41 -5.42
C ALA A 297 4.73 12.06 -5.66
N THR A 298 3.55 11.86 -5.06
CA THR A 298 2.75 10.64 -5.28
C THR A 298 2.35 10.51 -6.76
N TRP A 299 1.90 11.60 -7.39
CA TRP A 299 1.57 11.61 -8.82
C TRP A 299 2.80 11.51 -9.71
N GLN A 300 3.90 12.18 -9.34
CA GLN A 300 5.15 12.16 -10.08
C GLN A 300 5.70 10.74 -10.26
N ILE A 301 5.60 9.88 -9.24
CA ILE A 301 6.02 8.47 -9.36
C ILE A 301 5.21 7.74 -10.44
N SER A 302 3.90 7.99 -10.54
CA SER A 302 3.06 7.39 -11.59
C SER A 302 3.44 7.93 -12.98
N PHE A 303 3.72 9.23 -13.10
CA PHE A 303 4.12 9.83 -14.38
C PHE A 303 5.48 9.34 -14.87
N ASP A 304 6.48 9.27 -13.97
CA ASP A 304 7.81 8.78 -14.31
C ASP A 304 7.79 7.31 -14.75
N TYR A 305 6.91 6.50 -14.14
CA TYR A 305 6.68 5.13 -14.58
C TYR A 305 6.06 5.09 -15.98
N ILE A 306 4.92 5.76 -16.19
CA ILE A 306 4.24 5.76 -17.50
C ILE A 306 5.18 6.26 -18.59
N GLN A 307 5.99 7.29 -18.31
CA GLN A 307 6.96 7.78 -19.29
C GLN A 307 8.02 6.75 -19.68
N THR A 308 8.42 5.90 -18.73
CA THR A 308 9.45 4.85 -18.95
C THR A 308 8.85 3.65 -19.67
N ASP A 309 7.62 3.27 -19.31
CA ASP A 309 6.91 2.10 -19.82
C ASP A 309 6.25 2.38 -21.18
N GLN A 310 5.49 3.48 -21.28
CA GLN A 310 4.76 3.91 -22.47
C GLN A 310 4.82 5.44 -22.63
N SER A 311 5.91 5.91 -23.21
CA SER A 311 6.18 7.34 -23.41
C SER A 311 5.11 8.09 -24.22
N SER A 312 4.41 7.41 -25.12
CA SER A 312 3.27 7.91 -25.88
C SER A 312 2.11 8.30 -24.96
N ALA A 313 1.75 7.45 -24.00
CA ALA A 313 0.72 7.73 -23.00
C ALA A 313 1.07 8.93 -22.12
N ALA A 314 2.33 9.08 -21.73
CA ALA A 314 2.79 10.25 -20.97
C ALA A 314 2.68 11.55 -21.79
N ARG A 315 2.99 11.50 -23.09
CA ARG A 315 2.79 12.62 -24.02
C ARG A 315 1.30 12.92 -24.24
N LEU A 316 0.45 11.91 -24.33
CA LEU A 316 -1.00 12.07 -24.40
C LEU A 316 -1.54 12.76 -23.14
N LEU A 317 -1.13 12.31 -21.95
CA LEU A 317 -1.49 12.93 -20.68
C LEU A 317 -1.04 14.40 -20.63
N SER A 318 0.16 14.67 -21.13
CA SER A 318 0.73 16.01 -21.23
C SER A 318 -0.15 16.91 -22.09
N LEU A 319 -0.56 16.44 -23.27
CA LEU A 319 -1.51 17.12 -24.15
C LEU A 319 -2.86 17.37 -23.45
N MET A 320 -3.44 16.33 -22.83
CA MET A 320 -4.71 16.43 -22.09
C MET A 320 -4.66 17.46 -20.96
N SER A 321 -3.49 17.62 -20.34
CA SER A 321 -3.30 18.56 -19.24
C SER A 321 -3.52 20.02 -19.65
N PHE A 322 -3.46 20.37 -20.94
CA PHE A 322 -3.67 21.74 -21.43
C PHE A 322 -5.14 22.11 -21.71
N PHE A 323 -6.05 21.13 -21.73
CA PHE A 323 -7.49 21.38 -21.90
C PHE A 323 -8.18 21.74 -20.58
N ASP A 324 -9.47 22.07 -20.63
CA ASP A 324 -10.28 22.08 -19.41
C ASP A 324 -10.29 20.67 -18.79
N ARG A 325 -10.26 20.57 -17.46
CA ARG A 325 -10.17 19.27 -16.78
C ARG A 325 -11.46 18.44 -16.89
N HIS A 326 -12.59 19.06 -17.22
CA HIS A 326 -13.88 18.40 -17.40
C HIS A 326 -14.32 18.47 -18.85
N GLY A 327 -14.90 17.38 -19.34
CA GLY A 327 -15.57 17.40 -20.63
C GLY A 327 -14.63 17.53 -21.83
N ILE A 328 -13.40 17.00 -21.76
CA ILE A 328 -12.45 17.06 -22.88
C ILE A 328 -12.98 16.16 -24.01
N PRO A 329 -13.39 16.70 -25.17
CA PRO A 329 -13.95 15.87 -26.24
C PRO A 329 -12.87 14.99 -26.85
N GLU A 330 -13.16 13.70 -27.01
CA GLU A 330 -12.23 12.73 -27.60
C GLU A 330 -11.74 13.16 -28.99
N GLU A 331 -12.65 13.63 -29.85
CA GLU A 331 -12.33 14.11 -31.20
C GLU A 331 -11.26 15.22 -31.20
N LEU A 332 -11.31 16.11 -30.20
CA LEU A 332 -10.37 17.22 -30.07
C LEU A 332 -8.96 16.71 -29.73
N ILE A 333 -8.86 15.76 -28.80
CA ILE A 333 -7.59 15.13 -28.43
C ILE A 333 -7.05 14.35 -29.62
N MET A 334 -7.90 13.50 -30.23
CA MET A 334 -7.53 12.63 -31.34
C MET A 334 -6.99 13.44 -32.53
N SER A 335 -7.57 14.60 -32.83
CA SER A 335 -7.12 15.48 -33.91
C SER A 335 -5.71 16.07 -33.69
N GLN A 336 -5.32 16.33 -32.44
CA GLN A 336 -3.99 16.84 -32.10
C GLN A 336 -2.98 15.70 -31.93
N TYR A 337 -3.44 14.54 -31.44
CA TYR A 337 -2.60 13.36 -31.22
C TYR A 337 -2.15 12.71 -32.54
N LYS A 338 -3.06 12.61 -33.52
CA LYS A 338 -2.81 11.99 -34.84
C LYS A 338 -1.82 12.74 -35.74
N LYS A 339 -1.38 13.94 -35.38
CA LYS A 339 -0.37 14.67 -36.17
C LYS A 339 1.03 14.05 -36.06
N ASP A 340 1.26 13.16 -35.10
CA ASP A 340 2.59 12.64 -34.74
C ASP A 340 2.80 11.11 -34.89
N ASP A 341 1.81 10.31 -35.32
CA ASP A 341 1.84 8.90 -35.83
C ASP A 341 0.58 8.07 -35.45
N ASN A 342 0.53 6.83 -35.97
CA ASN A 342 -0.53 5.83 -36.14
C ASN A 342 -1.68 5.73 -35.09
N ILE A 343 -2.90 5.45 -35.59
CA ILE A 343 -4.16 5.39 -34.82
C ILE A 343 -4.17 4.28 -33.74
N MET A 344 -3.30 3.27 -33.85
CA MET A 344 -3.24 2.14 -32.93
C MET A 344 -2.79 2.54 -31.51
N ASP A 345 -1.95 3.57 -31.37
CA ASP A 345 -1.37 3.95 -30.08
C ASP A 345 -2.36 4.69 -29.17
N PHE A 346 -3.38 5.38 -29.73
CA PHE A 346 -4.27 6.23 -28.93
C PHE A 346 -5.12 5.46 -27.93
N GLU A 347 -5.73 4.34 -28.35
CA GLU A 347 -6.58 3.56 -27.46
C GLU A 347 -5.74 2.87 -26.37
N GLU A 348 -4.57 2.32 -26.74
CA GLU A 348 -3.61 1.73 -25.81
C GLU A 348 -3.13 2.79 -24.78
N ASP A 349 -2.82 4.00 -25.24
CA ASP A 349 -2.39 5.09 -24.36
C ASP A 349 -3.52 5.54 -23.41
N ILE A 350 -4.75 5.67 -23.91
CA ILE A 350 -5.91 5.99 -23.07
C ILE A 350 -6.15 4.89 -22.05
N GLU A 351 -6.00 3.62 -22.44
CA GLU A 351 -6.11 2.48 -21.55
C GLU A 351 -5.09 2.57 -20.42
N VAL A 352 -3.82 2.86 -20.71
CA VAL A 352 -2.78 3.09 -19.69
C VAL A 352 -3.17 4.22 -18.73
N LEU A 353 -3.60 5.37 -19.25
CA LEU A 353 -3.98 6.52 -18.41
C LEU A 353 -5.20 6.22 -17.52
N ARG A 354 -6.13 5.41 -18.01
CA ARG A 354 -7.29 4.92 -17.24
C ARG A 354 -6.88 3.88 -16.20
N ASN A 355 -5.93 2.99 -16.53
CA ASN A 355 -5.39 1.99 -15.62
C ASN A 355 -4.73 2.63 -14.40
N TYR A 356 -4.05 3.75 -14.56
CA TYR A 356 -3.50 4.54 -13.45
C TYR A 356 -4.51 5.48 -12.77
N SER A 357 -5.78 5.45 -13.18
CA SER A 357 -6.83 6.37 -12.70
C SER A 357 -6.48 7.85 -12.85
N LEU A 358 -5.67 8.20 -13.84
CA LEU A 358 -5.28 9.60 -14.16
C LEU A 358 -6.37 10.31 -14.97
N VAL A 359 -7.03 9.54 -15.83
CA VAL A 359 -8.11 9.98 -16.70
C VAL A 359 -9.32 9.08 -16.50
N ALA A 360 -10.51 9.66 -16.57
CA ALA A 360 -11.78 8.93 -16.62
C ALA A 360 -12.48 9.22 -17.94
N LEU A 361 -13.17 8.21 -18.48
CA LEU A 361 -14.04 8.36 -19.65
C LEU A 361 -15.49 8.39 -19.20
N ARG A 362 -16.24 9.39 -19.65
CA ARG A 362 -17.69 9.45 -19.48
C ARG A 362 -18.36 8.96 -20.77
N ILE A 363 -18.79 7.70 -20.73
CA ILE A 363 -19.28 6.92 -21.88
C ILE A 363 -20.44 7.63 -22.60
N GLU A 364 -21.30 8.35 -21.88
CA GLU A 364 -22.50 8.97 -22.46
C GLU A 364 -22.17 10.00 -23.56
N ASN A 365 -21.01 10.66 -23.50
CA ASN A 365 -20.66 11.77 -24.40
C ASN A 365 -19.27 11.66 -25.05
N ASN A 366 -18.55 10.53 -24.90
CA ASN A 366 -17.14 10.40 -25.32
C ASN A 366 -16.26 11.59 -24.88
N VAL A 367 -16.43 11.99 -23.62
CA VAL A 367 -15.63 13.05 -23.01
C VAL A 367 -14.75 12.48 -21.91
N PHE A 368 -13.52 12.96 -21.86
CA PHE A 368 -12.58 12.65 -20.81
C PHE A 368 -12.65 13.66 -19.67
N GLU A 369 -12.36 13.16 -18.47
CA GLU A 369 -12.24 13.96 -17.26
C GLU A 369 -10.92 13.66 -16.58
N MET A 370 -10.30 14.70 -16.03
CA MET A 370 -9.06 14.63 -15.28
C MET A 370 -9.25 15.27 -13.91
N HIS A 371 -8.68 14.65 -12.90
CA HIS A 371 -8.65 15.21 -11.56
C HIS A 371 -7.81 16.49 -11.52
N CYS A 372 -8.23 17.52 -10.77
CA CYS A 372 -7.57 18.83 -10.87
C CYS A 372 -6.11 18.83 -10.38
N LEU A 373 -5.83 18.00 -9.38
CA LEU A 373 -4.47 17.79 -8.88
C LEU A 373 -3.63 16.94 -9.84
N VAL A 374 -4.24 16.08 -10.68
CA VAL A 374 -3.51 15.35 -11.74
C VAL A 374 -3.07 16.34 -12.78
N GLN A 375 -4.00 17.13 -13.33
CA GLN A 375 -3.69 18.16 -14.32
C GLN A 375 -2.59 19.10 -13.84
N PHE A 376 -2.73 19.61 -12.62
CA PHE A 376 -1.74 20.49 -12.02
C PHE A 376 -0.38 19.80 -11.84
N ALA A 377 -0.36 18.55 -11.36
CA ALA A 377 0.88 17.80 -11.20
C ALA A 377 1.56 17.51 -12.55
N THR A 378 0.81 17.15 -13.58
CA THR A 378 1.34 16.91 -14.94
C THR A 378 2.01 18.16 -15.50
N ARG A 379 1.36 19.33 -15.39
CA ARG A 379 1.96 20.60 -15.82
C ARG A 379 3.25 20.91 -15.06
N LYS A 380 3.30 20.68 -13.75
CA LYS A 380 4.52 20.89 -12.96
C LYS A 380 5.64 19.91 -13.31
N TRP A 381 5.29 18.67 -13.61
CA TRP A 381 6.24 17.66 -14.08
C TRP A 381 6.86 18.06 -15.43
N LEU A 382 6.06 18.58 -16.37
CA LEU A 382 6.55 19.13 -17.65
C LEU A 382 7.47 20.34 -17.49
N GLU A 383 7.18 21.25 -16.56
CA GLU A 383 8.06 22.40 -16.28
C GLU A 383 9.44 21.95 -15.77
N GLN A 384 9.48 20.96 -14.88
CA GLN A 384 10.74 20.44 -14.32
C GLN A 384 11.63 19.81 -15.39
N ARG A 385 11.02 19.24 -16.43
CA ARG A 385 11.70 18.58 -17.55
C ARG A 385 12.05 19.52 -18.70
N GLN A 386 11.70 20.80 -18.62
CA GLN A 386 11.83 21.79 -19.71
C GLN A 386 11.04 21.43 -20.98
N GLU A 387 10.06 20.54 -20.86
CA GLU A 387 9.21 20.08 -21.97
C GLU A 387 7.97 20.98 -22.14
N LEU A 388 7.77 21.92 -21.22
CA LEU A 388 6.73 22.93 -21.30
C LEU A 388 7.14 24.07 -22.26
N LYS A 389 7.08 23.80 -23.57
CA LYS A 389 7.21 24.86 -24.58
C LYS A 389 5.85 25.55 -24.74
N ARG A 390 5.83 26.86 -24.45
CA ARG A 390 4.66 27.73 -24.61
C ARG A 390 4.26 27.90 -26.06
#